data_AF-A0A5C9CQD4-F1
#
_entry.id   AF-A0A5C9CQD4-F1
#
_cell.length_a   1.000
_cell.length_b   1.000
_cell.length_c   1.000
_cell.angle_alpha   90.00
_cell.angle_beta   90.00
_cell.angle_gamma   90.00
#
_symmetry.space_group_name_H-M   'P 1'
#
loop_
_entity.id
_entity.type
_entity.pdbx_description
1 polymer ?
#
loop_
_entity_poly.entity_id
_entity_poly.type
_entity_poly.pdbx_seq_one_letter_code
_entity_poly.pdbx_strand_id
1 'polypeptide(L)'
;MLKRNAIVLAVMALGFGSACAADPASINWSKIKPVSIGLFYPGQSSYEWLRSPEHKGADVEVNRGDSCVSCHDEATAEQDLGNKIVKGGRLEPVPVKGKSGYKELSVQAAYDSKNMYLRYEWKTDNPYPGTEHQYLRYDGHGWNVWGFPKLDKVVQEGKQPGIYEDRMSIIIDDGKVPGFAQQGCWLTCHDGQRDMPKQFTKEEVAANALLTAIKKSDVRKFLPDTRSNPSDWKTGKTVDDIKQLKADGKFVDLIQWRAHRSFAVGMADDAYVLEWRLGDAGKDMFGGNADGKTHQPLFMFDEKKMGFKSITADSQARKGNLFLVKEENAVPFDPNAGWKEGDLIPDYIISRTDAKGSAADNNAMAAWKDGKWTVVLTRPLGLTNADDKTLRAGGVYNVGFAIHDDNITTRGHQVSFVKTLGLGAKQKVDIQAVKLP
;
A
#
# COMPACT_ATOMS: atom_id res chain seq x y z
N MET A 1 76.78 27.43 8.99
CA MET A 1 75.42 27.88 9.34
C MET A 1 74.44 27.32 8.32
N LEU A 2 73.54 26.43 8.75
CA LEU A 2 72.60 25.72 7.89
C LEU A 2 71.54 26.67 7.31
N LYS A 3 71.36 26.67 5.99
CA LYS A 3 70.16 27.23 5.33
C LYS A 3 69.08 26.14 5.27
N ARG A 4 68.01 26.32 6.03
CA ARG A 4 66.79 25.49 5.98
C ARG A 4 65.91 25.96 4.82
N ASN A 5 65.68 25.06 3.86
CA ASN A 5 64.63 25.19 2.86
C ASN A 5 63.28 24.93 3.53
N ALA A 6 62.36 25.90 3.47
CA ALA A 6 60.98 25.71 3.89
C ALA A 6 60.16 25.23 2.68
N ILE A 7 59.70 23.98 2.74
CA ILE A 7 58.71 23.42 1.81
C ILE A 7 57.33 23.88 2.32
N VAL A 8 56.62 24.65 1.51
CA VAL A 8 55.22 25.01 1.76
C VAL A 8 54.35 23.86 1.26
N LEU A 9 53.82 23.04 2.18
CA LEU A 9 52.74 22.11 1.87
C LEU A 9 51.42 22.89 1.78
N ALA A 10 50.89 23.04 0.57
CA ALA A 10 49.51 23.47 0.37
C ALA A 10 48.57 22.32 0.73
N VAL A 11 47.94 22.38 1.91
CA VAL A 11 46.84 21.48 2.27
C VAL A 11 45.60 21.95 1.52
N MET A 12 45.24 21.25 0.43
CA MET A 12 43.91 21.38 -0.17
C MET A 12 42.89 20.82 0.82
N ALA A 13 42.13 21.72 1.45
CA ALA A 13 40.93 21.35 2.18
C ALA A 13 39.86 20.88 1.18
N LEU A 14 39.77 19.56 0.98
CA LEU A 14 38.61 18.93 0.36
C LEU A 14 37.42 19.08 1.30
N GLY A 15 36.60 20.09 1.05
CA GLY A 15 35.29 20.22 1.68
C GLY A 15 34.40 19.06 1.24
N PHE A 16 34.32 18.01 2.06
CA PHE A 16 33.23 17.05 1.99
C PHE A 16 31.95 17.77 2.45
N GLY A 17 31.30 18.49 1.53
CA GLY A 17 29.92 18.91 1.73
C GLY A 17 29.11 17.65 1.98
N SER A 18 28.58 17.49 3.19
CA SER A 18 27.64 16.41 3.49
C SER A 18 26.46 16.58 2.54
N ALA A 19 26.28 15.65 1.60
CA ALA A 19 25.14 15.67 0.70
C ALA A 19 23.86 15.63 1.55
N CYS A 20 23.09 16.71 1.50
CA CYS A 20 21.81 16.80 2.20
C CYS A 20 20.74 16.05 1.41
N ALA A 21 19.74 15.52 2.10
CA ALA A 21 18.56 14.99 1.43
C ALA A 21 17.81 16.16 0.78
N ALA A 22 17.27 15.97 -0.42
CA ALA A 22 16.40 16.94 -1.04
C ALA A 22 15.09 17.05 -0.24
N ASP A 23 14.58 18.27 -0.10
CA ASP A 23 13.21 18.51 0.36
C ASP A 23 12.25 18.11 -0.77
N PRO A 24 11.37 17.11 -0.58
CA PRO A 24 10.48 16.64 -1.64
C PRO A 24 9.57 17.74 -2.21
N ALA A 25 9.25 18.79 -1.44
CA ALA A 25 8.45 19.93 -1.90
C ALA A 25 9.24 20.85 -2.85
N SER A 26 10.57 20.81 -2.80
CA SER A 26 11.47 21.62 -3.63
C SER A 26 11.90 20.95 -4.93
N ILE A 27 11.63 19.64 -5.09
CA ILE A 27 12.00 18.89 -6.30
C ILE A 27 11.27 19.48 -7.51
N ASN A 28 12.05 19.89 -8.53
CA ASN A 28 11.48 20.39 -9.78
C ASN A 28 11.02 19.24 -10.69
N TRP A 29 9.83 18.71 -10.41
CA TRP A 29 9.21 17.63 -11.16
C TRP A 29 9.01 17.93 -12.65
N SER A 30 8.94 19.20 -13.08
CA SER A 30 8.80 19.53 -14.51
C SER A 30 10.03 19.14 -15.35
N LYS A 31 11.19 18.91 -14.71
CA LYS A 31 12.42 18.44 -15.36
C LYS A 31 12.51 16.92 -15.48
N ILE A 32 11.58 16.18 -14.87
CA ILE A 32 11.56 14.72 -14.87
C ILE A 32 10.41 14.29 -15.77
N LYS A 33 10.67 13.54 -16.83
CA LYS A 33 9.61 13.10 -17.74
C LYS A 33 8.68 12.11 -17.01
N PRO A 34 7.36 12.33 -16.99
CA PRO A 34 6.42 11.36 -16.46
C PRO A 34 6.31 10.13 -17.37
N VAL A 35 6.17 8.96 -16.75
CA VAL A 35 5.82 7.70 -17.39
C VAL A 35 4.36 7.42 -17.09
N SER A 36 3.54 7.26 -18.12
CA SER A 36 2.15 6.84 -17.96
C SER A 36 2.09 5.31 -17.85
N ILE A 37 1.47 4.80 -16.79
CA ILE A 37 1.31 3.38 -16.51
C ILE A 37 -0.19 3.08 -16.45
N GLY A 38 -0.63 2.14 -17.29
CA GLY A 38 -1.98 1.60 -17.24
C GLY A 38 -2.16 0.66 -16.06
N LEU A 39 -3.20 0.90 -15.27
CA LEU A 39 -3.65 0.01 -14.21
C LEU A 39 -5.05 -0.47 -14.55
N PHE A 40 -5.32 -1.76 -14.35
CA PHE A 40 -6.63 -2.34 -14.61
C PHE A 40 -7.17 -3.09 -13.42
N TYR A 41 -8.50 -3.18 -13.36
CA TYR A 41 -9.21 -3.92 -12.34
C TYR A 41 -9.11 -5.44 -12.60
N PRO A 42 -8.43 -6.22 -11.75
CA PRO A 42 -8.17 -7.64 -12.01
C PRO A 42 -9.30 -8.55 -11.46
N GLY A 43 -10.20 -8.01 -10.64
CA GLY A 43 -11.23 -8.80 -9.96
C GLY A 43 -10.63 -9.94 -9.13
N GLN A 44 -11.11 -11.15 -9.36
CA GLN A 44 -10.71 -12.39 -8.69
C GLN A 44 -9.75 -13.25 -9.52
N SER A 45 -8.89 -12.65 -10.35
CA SER A 45 -7.84 -13.38 -11.09
C SER A 45 -6.75 -13.90 -10.14
N SER A 46 -6.97 -15.05 -9.53
CA SER A 46 -6.02 -15.69 -8.62
C SER A 46 -4.87 -16.39 -9.36
N TYR A 47 -3.79 -16.65 -8.61
CA TYR A 47 -2.64 -17.46 -9.02
C TYR A 47 -3.08 -18.82 -9.56
N GLU A 48 -4.06 -19.44 -8.92
CA GLU A 48 -4.65 -20.72 -9.31
C GLU A 48 -5.45 -20.59 -10.60
N TRP A 49 -6.30 -19.56 -10.73
CA TRP A 49 -7.08 -19.35 -11.95
C TRP A 49 -6.17 -19.12 -13.16
N LEU A 50 -5.14 -18.28 -13.03
CA LEU A 50 -4.19 -17.97 -14.09
C LEU A 50 -3.46 -19.20 -14.64
N ARG A 51 -3.32 -20.25 -13.82
CA ARG A 51 -2.66 -21.52 -14.13
C ARG A 51 -3.63 -22.65 -14.43
N SER A 52 -4.92 -22.35 -14.51
CA SER A 52 -5.97 -23.32 -14.78
C SER A 52 -6.46 -23.18 -16.22
N PRO A 53 -7.02 -24.25 -16.82
CA PRO A 53 -7.64 -24.18 -18.14
C PRO A 53 -8.77 -23.14 -18.30
N GLU A 54 -9.28 -22.58 -17.18
CA GLU A 54 -10.23 -21.46 -17.20
C GLU A 54 -9.59 -20.16 -17.73
N HIS A 55 -8.27 -20.00 -17.63
CA HIS A 55 -7.49 -18.97 -18.31
C HIS A 55 -7.16 -19.41 -19.74
N LYS A 56 -8.24 -19.59 -20.53
CA LYS A 56 -8.26 -20.28 -21.84
C LYS A 56 -7.06 -19.93 -22.73
N GLY A 57 -6.19 -20.92 -22.96
CA GLY A 57 -5.08 -20.82 -23.92
C GLY A 57 -3.88 -20.01 -23.44
N ALA A 58 -3.83 -19.66 -22.14
CA ALA A 58 -2.72 -18.97 -21.51
C ALA A 58 -2.19 -19.69 -20.27
N ASP A 59 -2.88 -20.74 -19.80
CA ASP A 59 -2.49 -21.49 -18.61
C ASP A 59 -1.16 -22.24 -18.80
N VAL A 60 -0.88 -22.72 -20.00
CA VAL A 60 0.39 -23.40 -20.33
C VAL A 60 1.56 -22.42 -20.23
N GLU A 61 1.43 -21.22 -20.81
CA GLU A 61 2.42 -20.14 -20.79
C GLU A 61 2.67 -19.65 -19.36
N VAL A 62 1.60 -19.41 -18.60
CA VAL A 62 1.74 -18.96 -17.20
C VAL A 62 2.39 -20.04 -16.34
N ASN A 63 2.06 -21.32 -16.53
CA ASN A 63 2.71 -22.42 -15.81
C ASN A 63 4.19 -22.59 -16.19
N ARG A 64 4.56 -22.28 -17.43
CA ARG A 64 5.97 -22.23 -17.87
C ARG A 64 6.75 -21.08 -17.23
N GLY A 65 6.06 -20.05 -16.73
CA GLY A 65 6.67 -18.88 -16.12
C GLY A 65 6.75 -17.67 -17.04
N ASP A 66 6.01 -17.69 -18.16
CA ASP A 66 6.01 -16.58 -19.12
C ASP A 66 5.36 -15.32 -18.52
N SER A 67 5.66 -14.18 -19.13
CA SER A 67 5.15 -12.90 -18.67
C SER A 67 3.71 -12.67 -19.11
N CYS A 68 2.90 -12.02 -18.27
CA CYS A 68 1.53 -11.66 -18.64
C CYS A 68 1.46 -10.87 -19.96
N VAL A 69 2.46 -10.01 -20.20
CA VAL A 69 2.51 -9.17 -21.41
C VAL A 69 2.98 -9.92 -22.66
N SER A 70 3.33 -11.22 -22.59
CA SER A 70 3.58 -11.99 -23.83
C SER A 70 2.29 -12.35 -24.56
N CYS A 71 1.15 -12.30 -23.87
CA CYS A 71 -0.18 -12.56 -24.44
C CYS A 71 -1.12 -11.33 -24.29
N HIS A 72 -0.71 -10.34 -23.49
CA HIS A 72 -1.40 -9.07 -23.27
C HIS A 72 -0.48 -7.91 -23.67
N ASP A 73 0.02 -7.93 -24.91
CA ASP A 73 0.96 -6.96 -25.49
C ASP A 73 0.29 -5.80 -26.23
N GLU A 74 -1.00 -5.92 -26.53
CA GLU A 74 -1.76 -4.85 -27.17
C GLU A 74 -1.78 -3.58 -26.32
N ALA A 75 -1.67 -2.41 -26.97
CA ALA A 75 -1.57 -1.12 -26.28
C ALA A 75 -2.77 -0.78 -25.38
N THR A 76 -3.92 -1.41 -25.61
CA THR A 76 -5.15 -1.23 -24.82
C THR A 76 -5.45 -2.42 -23.90
N ALA A 77 -4.56 -3.41 -23.80
CA ALA A 77 -4.82 -4.67 -23.11
C ALA A 77 -5.30 -4.47 -21.66
N GLU A 78 -4.60 -3.64 -20.86
CA GLU A 78 -5.03 -3.32 -19.50
C GLU A 78 -6.45 -2.70 -19.48
N GLN A 79 -6.71 -1.73 -20.36
CA GLN A 79 -8.01 -1.05 -20.42
C GLN A 79 -9.14 -2.01 -20.81
N ASP A 80 -8.92 -2.86 -21.80
CA ASP A 80 -9.91 -3.84 -22.28
C ASP A 80 -10.20 -4.92 -21.25
N LEU A 81 -9.16 -5.45 -20.60
CA LEU A 81 -9.28 -6.42 -19.51
C LEU A 81 -10.11 -5.83 -18.37
N GLY A 82 -9.71 -4.67 -17.86
CA GLY A 82 -10.38 -4.01 -16.76
C GLY A 82 -11.84 -3.69 -17.05
N ASN A 83 -12.13 -3.08 -18.20
CA ASN A 83 -13.48 -2.73 -18.62
C ASN A 83 -14.39 -3.94 -18.87
N LYS A 84 -13.80 -5.09 -19.22
CA LYS A 84 -14.52 -6.35 -19.33
C LYS A 84 -14.84 -6.92 -17.95
N ILE A 85 -13.86 -6.97 -17.04
CA ILE A 85 -14.00 -7.61 -15.73
C ILE A 85 -15.01 -6.85 -14.84
N VAL A 86 -14.98 -5.52 -14.80
CA VAL A 86 -15.90 -4.74 -13.94
C VAL A 86 -17.38 -4.90 -14.29
N LYS A 87 -17.71 -5.39 -15.50
CA LYS A 87 -19.09 -5.66 -15.92
C LYS A 87 -19.67 -6.93 -15.28
N GLY A 88 -18.85 -7.72 -14.60
CA GLY A 88 -19.24 -8.95 -13.95
C GLY A 88 -18.77 -10.21 -14.70
N GLY A 89 -19.00 -11.37 -14.10
CA GLY A 89 -18.67 -12.68 -14.67
C GLY A 89 -17.82 -13.52 -13.72
N ARG A 90 -17.10 -14.51 -14.26
CA ARG A 90 -16.32 -15.46 -13.46
C ARG A 90 -15.28 -14.80 -12.55
N LEU A 91 -14.65 -13.73 -13.02
CA LEU A 91 -13.65 -12.96 -12.27
C LEU A 91 -14.25 -11.82 -11.44
N GLU A 92 -15.54 -11.53 -11.61
CA GLU A 92 -16.23 -10.50 -10.83
C GLU A 92 -17.67 -10.95 -10.56
N PRO A 93 -17.88 -11.86 -9.60
CA PRO A 93 -19.22 -12.41 -9.33
C PRO A 93 -20.17 -11.41 -8.66
N VAL A 94 -19.63 -10.35 -8.05
CA VAL A 94 -20.40 -9.31 -7.33
C VAL A 94 -19.93 -7.93 -7.79
N PRO A 95 -20.26 -7.52 -9.03
CA PRO A 95 -19.74 -6.29 -9.63
C PRO A 95 -20.16 -5.05 -8.85
N VAL A 96 -19.19 -4.16 -8.61
CA VAL A 96 -19.42 -2.88 -7.93
C VAL A 96 -19.96 -1.86 -8.93
N LYS A 97 -21.18 -1.37 -8.70
CA LYS A 97 -21.81 -0.37 -9.56
C LYS A 97 -20.93 0.88 -9.72
N GLY A 98 -20.65 1.24 -10.98
CA GLY A 98 -19.88 2.43 -11.32
C GLY A 98 -18.37 2.29 -11.16
N LYS A 99 -17.85 1.11 -10.78
CA LYS A 99 -16.41 0.91 -10.62
C LYS A 99 -15.68 1.05 -11.96
N SER A 100 -14.62 1.85 -11.96
CA SER A 100 -13.76 2.02 -13.13
C SER A 100 -12.95 0.75 -13.40
N GLY A 101 -12.94 0.31 -14.66
CA GLY A 101 -12.10 -0.82 -15.09
C GLY A 101 -10.62 -0.46 -15.22
N TYR A 102 -10.31 0.82 -15.43
CA TYR A 102 -8.98 1.28 -15.79
C TYR A 102 -8.62 2.60 -15.10
N LYS A 103 -7.35 2.75 -14.73
CA LYS A 103 -6.75 3.98 -14.23
C LYS A 103 -5.45 4.24 -14.97
N GLU A 104 -5.24 5.50 -15.33
CA GLU A 104 -3.93 5.97 -15.77
C GLU A 104 -3.18 6.52 -14.54
N LEU A 105 -1.99 5.99 -14.29
CA LEU A 105 -1.08 6.46 -13.26
C LEU A 105 0.13 7.14 -13.92
N SER A 106 0.33 8.41 -13.63
CA SER A 106 1.57 9.12 -13.97
C SER A 106 2.61 8.86 -12.87
N VAL A 107 3.78 8.35 -13.26
CA VAL A 107 4.90 8.08 -12.36
C VAL A 107 6.12 8.90 -12.77
N GLN A 108 6.74 9.57 -11.81
CA GLN A 108 8.05 10.19 -11.94
C GLN A 108 8.95 9.69 -10.81
N ALA A 109 10.21 9.45 -11.11
CA ALA A 109 11.16 8.96 -10.13
C ALA A 109 12.41 9.85 -10.08
N ALA A 110 12.88 10.11 -8.87
CA ALA A 110 14.13 10.80 -8.59
C ALA A 110 14.86 10.11 -7.44
N TYR A 111 16.15 10.38 -7.30
CA TYR A 111 16.91 9.92 -6.13
C TYR A 111 18.10 10.84 -5.86
N ASP A 112 18.52 10.92 -4.61
CA ASP A 112 19.77 11.57 -4.21
C ASP A 112 20.69 10.55 -3.50
N SER A 113 21.64 11.03 -2.70
CA SER A 113 22.55 10.15 -1.94
C SER A 113 21.88 9.42 -0.76
N LYS A 114 20.70 9.87 -0.33
CA LYS A 114 19.98 9.43 0.88
C LYS A 114 18.64 8.80 0.59
N ASN A 115 17.89 9.26 -0.41
CA ASN A 115 16.51 8.87 -0.63
C ASN A 115 16.20 8.60 -2.12
N MET A 116 15.24 7.72 -2.34
CA MET A 116 14.43 7.63 -3.53
C MET A 116 13.14 8.44 -3.33
N TYR A 117 12.73 9.16 -4.37
CA TYR A 117 11.49 9.91 -4.42
C TYR A 117 10.63 9.41 -5.58
N LEU A 118 9.39 9.03 -5.29
CA LEU A 118 8.42 8.60 -6.30
C LEU A 118 7.21 9.52 -6.26
N ARG A 119 6.95 10.21 -7.37
CA ARG A 119 5.76 11.05 -7.54
C ARG A 119 4.73 10.30 -8.37
N TYR A 120 3.53 10.23 -7.83
CA TYR A 120 2.37 9.57 -8.39
C TYR A 120 1.27 10.60 -8.65
N GLU A 121 0.61 10.52 -9.80
CA GLU A 121 -0.63 11.23 -10.03
C GLU A 121 -1.68 10.35 -10.69
N TRP A 122 -2.90 10.38 -10.16
CA TRP A 122 -4.06 9.74 -10.77
C TRP A 122 -5.31 10.58 -10.54
N LYS A 123 -6.28 10.42 -11.45
CA LYS A 123 -7.62 10.99 -11.31
C LYS A 123 -8.46 10.07 -10.43
N THR A 124 -9.11 10.62 -9.40
CA THR A 124 -10.01 9.87 -8.51
C THR A 124 -11.33 9.54 -9.22
N ASP A 125 -11.95 8.42 -8.85
CA ASP A 125 -13.32 8.08 -9.28
C ASP A 125 -14.33 8.93 -8.52
N ASN A 126 -14.07 9.12 -7.22
CA ASN A 126 -14.86 9.99 -6.38
C ASN A 126 -14.58 11.48 -6.67
N PRO A 127 -15.58 12.36 -6.52
CA PRO A 127 -15.40 13.81 -6.58
C PRO A 127 -14.77 14.39 -5.30
N TYR A 128 -14.22 13.54 -4.43
CA TYR A 128 -13.61 13.86 -3.15
C TYR A 128 -12.38 12.95 -2.93
N PRO A 129 -11.45 13.31 -2.04
CA PRO A 129 -10.13 12.68 -1.95
C PRO A 129 -10.09 11.28 -1.29
N GLY A 130 -11.21 10.65 -0.97
CA GLY A 130 -11.22 9.34 -0.29
C GLY A 130 -10.40 9.35 1.03
N THR A 131 -10.45 10.43 1.79
CA THR A 131 -9.70 10.57 3.07
C THR A 131 -10.43 9.96 4.26
N GLU A 132 -11.60 9.37 4.06
CA GLU A 132 -12.37 8.77 5.16
C GLU A 132 -12.09 7.29 5.31
N HIS A 133 -12.27 6.80 6.53
CA HIS A 133 -12.30 5.38 6.85
C HIS A 133 -13.56 5.13 7.69
N GLN A 134 -13.84 3.89 8.03
CA GLN A 134 -14.89 3.53 8.99
C GLN A 134 -14.87 4.41 10.25
N TYR A 135 -16.06 4.61 10.82
CA TYR A 135 -16.26 5.33 12.08
C TYR A 135 -16.84 4.41 13.15
N LEU A 136 -16.64 4.76 14.41
CA LEU A 136 -17.42 4.28 15.55
C LEU A 136 -18.65 5.18 15.68
N ARG A 137 -19.85 4.61 15.54
CA ARG A 137 -21.15 5.29 15.70
C ARG A 137 -21.80 4.92 17.01
N TYR A 138 -22.22 5.92 17.78
CA TYR A 138 -23.04 5.70 18.95
C TYR A 138 -24.50 5.41 18.54
N ASP A 139 -25.06 4.29 19.01
CA ASP A 139 -26.43 3.85 18.68
C ASP A 139 -27.47 4.23 19.76
N GLY A 140 -27.06 4.99 20.78
CA GLY A 140 -27.88 5.30 21.95
C GLY A 140 -27.57 4.44 23.18
N HIS A 141 -26.89 3.29 22.99
CA HIS A 141 -26.48 2.37 24.05
C HIS A 141 -24.98 2.08 24.03
N GLY A 142 -24.39 1.93 22.86
CA GLY A 142 -23.00 1.56 22.66
C GLY A 142 -22.45 2.05 21.33
N TRP A 143 -21.18 1.74 21.08
CA TRP A 143 -20.47 2.13 19.87
C TRP A 143 -20.34 0.95 18.94
N ASN A 144 -20.61 1.15 17.65
CA ASN A 144 -20.50 0.13 16.62
C ASN A 144 -19.85 0.71 15.36
N VAL A 145 -19.17 -0.14 14.59
CA VAL A 145 -18.60 0.27 13.30
C VAL A 145 -19.70 0.73 12.33
N TRP A 146 -19.47 1.88 11.69
CA TRP A 146 -20.36 2.52 10.71
C TRP A 146 -19.60 2.91 9.45
N GLY A 147 -20.24 2.66 8.31
CA GLY A 147 -19.60 2.72 6.99
C GLY A 147 -18.67 1.54 6.75
N PHE A 148 -18.58 1.09 5.50
CA PHE A 148 -17.78 -0.09 5.12
C PHE A 148 -17.27 0.08 3.67
N PRO A 149 -16.24 -0.65 3.22
CA PRO A 149 -15.83 -0.60 1.82
C PRO A 149 -16.96 -1.09 0.89
N LYS A 150 -17.02 -0.59 -0.35
CA LYS A 150 -18.11 -0.91 -1.29
C LYS A 150 -18.30 -2.41 -1.56
N LEU A 151 -17.25 -3.21 -1.48
CA LEU A 151 -17.35 -4.67 -1.67
C LEU A 151 -18.03 -5.40 -0.50
N ASP A 152 -18.17 -4.75 0.66
CA ASP A 152 -18.84 -5.36 1.80
C ASP A 152 -20.33 -5.58 1.47
N LYS A 153 -20.83 -6.75 1.88
CA LYS A 153 -22.22 -7.15 1.68
C LYS A 153 -23.20 -6.12 2.23
N VAL A 154 -22.91 -5.51 3.38
CA VAL A 154 -23.82 -4.53 4.00
C VAL A 154 -23.96 -3.26 3.15
N VAL A 155 -22.92 -2.90 2.39
CA VAL A 155 -22.95 -1.75 1.46
C VAL A 155 -23.62 -2.14 0.14
N GLN A 156 -23.34 -3.34 -0.37
CA GLN A 156 -24.00 -3.86 -1.57
C GLN A 156 -25.52 -3.98 -1.38
N GLU A 157 -25.99 -4.27 -0.17
CA GLU A 157 -27.40 -4.31 0.20
C GLU A 157 -28.00 -2.91 0.51
N GLY A 158 -27.20 -1.84 0.45
CA GLY A 158 -27.64 -0.47 0.72
C GLY A 158 -27.95 -0.16 2.18
N LYS A 159 -27.52 -1.01 3.12
CA LYS A 159 -27.79 -0.87 4.56
C LYS A 159 -26.80 0.06 5.28
N GLN A 160 -25.61 0.23 4.73
CA GLN A 160 -24.56 1.11 5.23
C GLN A 160 -23.90 1.85 4.07
N PRO A 161 -23.31 3.04 4.30
CA PRO A 161 -22.61 3.77 3.25
C PRO A 161 -21.28 3.11 2.89
N GLY A 162 -20.88 3.31 1.63
CA GLY A 162 -19.52 2.98 1.17
C GLY A 162 -18.53 4.02 1.68
N ILE A 163 -17.66 3.66 2.63
CA ILE A 163 -16.63 4.51 3.20
C ILE A 163 -15.33 3.71 3.29
N TYR A 164 -14.30 4.16 2.58
CA TYR A 164 -12.97 3.59 2.68
C TYR A 164 -11.94 4.53 2.08
N GLU A 165 -10.69 4.40 2.53
CA GLU A 165 -9.64 5.31 2.12
C GLU A 165 -9.10 5.01 0.71
N ASP A 166 -8.68 6.05 0.02
CA ASP A 166 -7.82 5.95 -1.17
C ASP A 166 -6.41 5.48 -0.77
N ARG A 167 -5.76 4.70 -1.64
CA ARG A 167 -4.40 4.21 -1.43
C ARG A 167 -3.61 4.17 -2.72
N MET A 168 -2.33 4.51 -2.60
CA MET A 168 -1.33 4.30 -3.64
C MET A 168 -0.27 3.33 -3.12
N SER A 169 -0.03 2.25 -3.84
CA SER A 169 0.87 1.19 -3.40
C SER A 169 1.92 0.88 -4.46
N ILE A 170 3.13 0.59 -3.99
CA ILE A 170 4.20 0.00 -4.79
C ILE A 170 4.64 -1.31 -4.12
N ILE A 171 4.81 -2.35 -4.93
CA ILE A 171 5.43 -3.62 -4.52
C ILE A 171 6.78 -3.73 -5.23
N ILE A 172 7.85 -4.09 -4.51
CA ILE A 172 9.23 -4.06 -5.02
C ILE A 172 9.92 -5.41 -4.82
N ASP A 173 10.54 -5.89 -5.89
CA ASP A 173 11.43 -7.05 -5.91
C ASP A 173 12.81 -6.66 -6.46
N ASP A 174 13.86 -7.22 -5.86
CA ASP A 174 15.26 -7.03 -6.25
C ASP A 174 15.78 -8.15 -7.17
N GLY A 175 14.88 -8.92 -7.79
CA GLY A 175 15.19 -10.04 -8.66
C GLY A 175 15.34 -11.38 -7.92
N LYS A 176 15.04 -11.42 -6.63
CA LYS A 176 15.21 -12.63 -5.79
C LYS A 176 13.95 -13.47 -5.67
N VAL A 177 12.78 -12.92 -5.98
CA VAL A 177 11.52 -13.66 -5.96
C VAL A 177 11.28 -14.33 -7.32
N PRO A 178 11.27 -15.68 -7.38
CA PRO A 178 11.10 -16.40 -8.65
C PRO A 178 9.79 -16.01 -9.36
N GLY A 179 9.90 -15.70 -10.65
CA GLY A 179 8.76 -15.36 -11.51
C GLY A 179 8.21 -13.94 -11.34
N PHE A 180 8.70 -13.14 -10.38
CA PHE A 180 8.13 -11.80 -10.13
C PHE A 180 8.36 -10.86 -11.31
N ALA A 181 9.54 -10.92 -11.95
CA ALA A 181 9.84 -10.14 -13.14
C ALA A 181 8.91 -10.43 -14.34
N GLN A 182 8.24 -11.59 -14.35
CA GLN A 182 7.35 -12.00 -15.42
C GLN A 182 5.88 -11.77 -15.05
N GLN A 183 5.51 -12.10 -13.81
CA GLN A 183 4.11 -12.23 -13.37
C GLN A 183 3.72 -11.26 -12.25
N GLY A 184 4.67 -10.47 -11.74
CA GLY A 184 4.44 -9.38 -10.80
C GLY A 184 3.60 -9.77 -9.58
N CYS A 185 2.67 -8.89 -9.22
CA CYS A 185 1.87 -9.02 -8.01
C CYS A 185 0.90 -10.22 -8.01
N TRP A 186 0.63 -10.86 -9.16
CA TRP A 186 -0.22 -12.05 -9.20
C TRP A 186 0.37 -13.24 -8.46
N LEU A 187 1.70 -13.28 -8.27
CA LEU A 187 2.35 -14.22 -7.36
C LEU A 187 1.87 -14.11 -5.91
N THR A 188 1.17 -13.04 -5.55
CA THR A 188 0.71 -12.79 -4.19
C THR A 188 -0.80 -12.97 -4.01
N CYS A 189 -1.55 -13.21 -5.08
CA CYS A 189 -3.02 -13.22 -5.07
C CYS A 189 -3.52 -14.64 -5.28
N HIS A 190 -4.03 -15.29 -4.24
CA HIS A 190 -4.42 -16.69 -4.28
C HIS A 190 -5.90 -16.88 -3.92
N ASP A 191 -6.47 -17.99 -4.38
CA ASP A 191 -7.66 -18.60 -3.78
C ASP A 191 -7.45 -18.76 -2.26
N GLY A 192 -8.54 -18.71 -1.50
CA GLY A 192 -8.49 -18.81 -0.05
C GLY A 192 -8.22 -17.51 0.67
N GLN A 193 -7.71 -16.46 0.01
CA GLN A 193 -7.52 -15.15 0.63
C GLN A 193 -8.86 -14.45 0.94
N ARG A 194 -8.84 -13.48 1.87
CA ARG A 194 -9.97 -12.60 2.13
C ARG A 194 -10.44 -11.92 0.83
N ASP A 195 -11.74 -12.01 0.57
CA ASP A 195 -12.47 -11.51 -0.60
C ASP A 195 -12.13 -12.18 -1.95
N MET A 196 -11.35 -13.27 -1.93
CA MET A 196 -10.99 -14.07 -3.12
C MET A 196 -11.83 -15.37 -3.19
N PRO A 197 -11.83 -16.08 -4.34
CA PRO A 197 -12.53 -17.35 -4.47
C PRO A 197 -12.08 -18.36 -3.40
N LYS A 198 -13.00 -19.21 -2.97
CA LYS A 198 -12.75 -20.23 -1.93
C LYS A 198 -12.17 -19.66 -0.63
N GLN A 199 -12.57 -18.43 -0.26
CA GLN A 199 -12.13 -17.76 0.96
C GLN A 199 -12.15 -18.70 2.17
N PHE A 200 -11.08 -18.65 2.95
CA PHE A 200 -10.88 -19.45 4.17
C PHE A 200 -12.08 -19.41 5.14
N THR A 201 -12.26 -20.48 5.90
CA THR A 201 -13.07 -20.46 7.14
C THR A 201 -12.20 -20.29 8.39
N LYS A 202 -12.81 -19.92 9.52
CA LYS A 202 -12.10 -19.76 10.80
C LYS A 202 -11.50 -21.08 11.27
N GLU A 203 -12.21 -22.18 11.06
CA GLU A 203 -11.80 -23.54 11.42
C GLU A 203 -10.59 -23.98 10.59
N GLU A 204 -10.59 -23.68 9.28
CA GLU A 204 -9.46 -23.98 8.41
C GLU A 204 -8.20 -23.20 8.81
N VAL A 205 -8.35 -21.92 9.17
CA VAL A 205 -7.22 -21.11 9.63
C VAL A 205 -6.70 -21.61 10.98
N ALA A 206 -7.59 -21.93 11.92
CA ALA A 206 -7.21 -22.48 13.22
C ALA A 206 -6.51 -23.85 13.11
N ALA A 207 -6.85 -24.65 12.09
CA ALA A 207 -6.21 -25.92 11.81
C ALA A 207 -4.88 -25.78 11.02
N ASN A 208 -4.58 -24.60 10.47
CA ASN A 208 -3.37 -24.37 9.68
C ASN A 208 -2.16 -24.14 10.60
N ALA A 209 -1.18 -25.06 10.54
CA ALA A 209 -0.01 -25.03 11.40
C ALA A 209 0.84 -23.76 11.25
N LEU A 210 1.06 -23.31 10.01
CA LEU A 210 1.84 -22.10 9.74
C LEU A 210 1.12 -20.86 10.28
N LEU A 211 -0.16 -20.65 9.93
CA LEU A 211 -0.93 -19.48 10.37
C LEU A 211 -1.07 -19.42 11.90
N THR A 212 -1.24 -20.58 12.55
CA THR A 212 -1.23 -20.69 14.01
C THR A 212 0.13 -20.26 14.58
N ALA A 213 1.23 -20.75 13.99
CA ALA A 213 2.59 -20.42 14.44
C ALA A 213 2.90 -18.92 14.29
N ILE A 214 2.42 -18.26 13.24
CA ILE A 214 2.57 -16.82 13.02
C ILE A 214 1.41 -15.97 13.58
N LYS A 215 0.52 -16.59 14.35
CA LYS A 215 -0.61 -15.95 15.07
C LYS A 215 -1.54 -15.14 14.15
N LYS A 216 -1.90 -15.70 12.99
CA LYS A 216 -2.85 -15.08 12.06
C LYS A 216 -4.19 -15.82 12.09
N SER A 217 -5.27 -15.05 11.96
CA SER A 217 -6.65 -15.53 11.97
C SER A 217 -7.36 -15.37 10.63
N ASP A 218 -6.64 -14.95 9.60
CA ASP A 218 -7.10 -14.78 8.23
C ASP A 218 -5.98 -15.12 7.23
N VAL A 219 -6.38 -15.38 5.98
CA VAL A 219 -5.45 -15.58 4.86
C VAL A 219 -5.38 -14.27 4.05
N ARG A 220 -4.17 -13.77 3.84
CA ARG A 220 -3.85 -12.60 3.02
C ARG A 220 -2.82 -12.96 1.95
N LYS A 221 -2.27 -11.95 1.27
CA LYS A 221 -1.20 -12.12 0.30
C LYS A 221 -0.05 -12.97 0.87
N PHE A 222 0.46 -13.91 0.07
CA PHE A 222 1.63 -14.73 0.36
C PHE A 222 2.33 -15.10 -0.95
N LEU A 223 3.61 -15.43 -0.91
CA LEU A 223 4.40 -15.87 -2.06
C LEU A 223 4.34 -17.40 -2.20
N PRO A 224 4.38 -17.95 -3.42
CA PRO A 224 4.12 -19.37 -3.63
C PRO A 224 5.21 -20.27 -3.01
N ASP A 225 6.46 -19.79 -2.96
CA ASP A 225 7.60 -20.47 -2.33
C ASP A 225 7.41 -20.74 -0.84
N THR A 226 6.44 -20.10 -0.17
CA THR A 226 6.13 -20.31 1.24
C THR A 226 5.16 -21.47 1.49
N ARG A 227 4.78 -22.18 0.43
CA ARG A 227 3.91 -23.36 0.46
C ARG A 227 4.62 -24.58 -0.12
N SER A 228 4.31 -25.78 0.35
CA SER A 228 4.78 -27.01 -0.27
C SER A 228 4.01 -27.33 -1.56
N ASN A 229 2.73 -26.93 -1.64
CA ASN A 229 2.00 -26.77 -2.88
C ASN A 229 1.75 -25.26 -3.12
N PRO A 230 2.41 -24.64 -4.11
CA PRO A 230 2.27 -23.21 -4.45
C PRO A 230 0.82 -22.71 -4.62
N SER A 231 -0.08 -23.60 -5.03
CA SER A 231 -1.49 -23.31 -5.32
C SER A 231 -2.45 -23.64 -4.16
N ASP A 232 -1.93 -24.03 -2.99
CA ASP A 232 -2.74 -24.36 -1.83
C ASP A 232 -2.21 -23.68 -0.56
N TRP A 233 -2.93 -22.65 -0.13
CA TRP A 233 -2.58 -21.87 1.05
C TRP A 233 -2.51 -22.71 2.34
N LYS A 234 -3.17 -23.88 2.39
CA LYS A 234 -3.17 -24.78 3.55
C LYS A 234 -1.82 -25.46 3.77
N THR A 235 -0.99 -25.52 2.73
CA THR A 235 0.28 -26.25 2.73
C THR A 235 1.48 -25.42 3.18
N GLY A 236 1.29 -24.60 4.22
CA GLY A 236 2.34 -23.76 4.80
C GLY A 236 3.61 -24.53 5.13
N LYS A 237 4.78 -24.03 4.67
CA LYS A 237 6.09 -24.57 5.08
C LYS A 237 6.35 -24.30 6.57
N THR A 238 7.39 -24.93 7.11
CA THR A 238 7.76 -24.74 8.53
C THR A 238 8.26 -23.32 8.77
N VAL A 239 8.16 -22.84 10.01
CA VAL A 239 8.65 -21.50 10.38
C VAL A 239 10.15 -21.35 10.10
N ASP A 240 10.94 -22.42 10.23
CA ASP A 240 12.38 -22.35 9.94
C ASP A 240 12.67 -22.26 8.43
N ASP A 241 11.88 -22.93 7.59
CA ASP A 241 11.93 -22.72 6.13
C ASP A 241 11.58 -21.27 5.78
N ILE A 242 10.54 -20.70 6.41
CA ILE A 242 10.14 -19.30 6.19
C ILE A 242 11.27 -18.33 6.59
N LYS A 243 11.92 -18.56 7.74
CA LYS A 243 13.07 -17.76 8.16
C LYS A 243 14.21 -17.84 7.14
N GLN A 244 14.48 -19.02 6.59
CA GLN A 244 15.51 -19.18 5.58
C GLN A 244 15.16 -18.42 4.29
N LEU A 245 13.91 -18.53 3.80
CA LEU A 245 13.43 -17.76 2.66
C LEU A 245 13.59 -16.25 2.88
N LYS A 246 13.26 -15.76 4.09
CA LYS A 246 13.46 -14.35 4.46
C LYS A 246 14.94 -13.96 4.43
N ALA A 247 15.81 -14.77 5.02
CA ALA A 247 17.26 -14.54 5.04
C ALA A 247 17.88 -14.53 3.63
N ASP A 248 17.35 -15.36 2.73
CA ASP A 248 17.74 -15.38 1.31
C ASP A 248 17.26 -14.14 0.56
N GLY A 249 16.34 -13.35 1.15
CA GLY A 249 15.71 -12.18 0.55
C GLY A 249 14.55 -12.50 -0.37
N LYS A 250 13.93 -13.69 -0.25
CA LYS A 250 12.82 -14.15 -1.10
C LYS A 250 11.45 -13.62 -0.67
N PHE A 251 11.38 -12.33 -0.37
CA PHE A 251 10.15 -11.60 -0.10
C PHE A 251 10.02 -10.44 -1.09
N VAL A 252 8.88 -9.75 -1.09
CA VAL A 252 8.72 -8.47 -1.80
C VAL A 252 8.36 -7.37 -0.81
N ASP A 253 8.94 -6.19 -1.01
CA ASP A 253 8.59 -4.97 -0.27
C ASP A 253 7.21 -4.49 -0.71
N LEU A 254 6.41 -3.90 0.17
CA LEU A 254 5.07 -3.40 -0.10
C LEU A 254 4.84 -2.10 0.68
N ILE A 255 5.09 -0.98 0.01
CA ILE A 255 4.90 0.35 0.58
C ILE A 255 3.52 0.88 0.17
N GLN A 256 2.78 1.43 1.12
CA GLN A 256 1.46 2.00 0.86
C GLN A 256 1.32 3.41 1.44
N TRP A 257 1.06 4.38 0.57
CA TRP A 257 0.45 5.63 1.01
C TRP A 257 -1.05 5.43 1.17
N ARG A 258 -1.59 5.92 2.30
CA ARG A 258 -2.96 5.71 2.77
C ARG A 258 -3.61 7.03 3.13
N ALA A 259 -4.66 7.40 2.40
CA ALA A 259 -5.27 8.72 2.48
C ALA A 259 -5.85 9.04 3.87
N HIS A 260 -6.42 8.04 4.57
CA HIS A 260 -6.87 8.25 5.94
C HIS A 260 -5.71 8.07 6.91
N ARG A 261 -5.05 6.91 6.85
CA ARG A 261 -4.16 6.46 7.92
C ARG A 261 -2.76 7.08 7.96
N SER A 262 -2.32 7.73 6.89
CA SER A 262 -0.92 8.20 6.78
C SER A 262 -0.77 9.64 6.31
N PHE A 263 -1.75 10.17 5.55
CA PHE A 263 -1.67 11.51 4.95
C PHE A 263 -1.54 12.63 5.98
N ALA A 264 -2.38 12.62 7.02
CA ALA A 264 -2.44 13.67 8.04
C ALA A 264 -1.09 13.93 8.74
N VAL A 265 -0.28 12.88 8.81
CA VAL A 265 1.02 12.90 9.48
C VAL A 265 2.18 12.84 8.50
N GLY A 266 1.95 12.84 7.18
CA GLY A 266 3.00 12.87 6.16
C GLY A 266 3.85 11.59 6.06
N MET A 267 3.27 10.42 6.31
CA MET A 267 3.98 9.13 6.30
C MET A 267 3.44 8.18 5.22
N ALA A 268 4.05 7.01 5.08
CA ALA A 268 3.49 5.87 4.35
C ALA A 268 3.73 4.56 5.13
N ASP A 269 2.78 3.63 5.05
CA ASP A 269 2.83 2.28 5.66
C ASP A 269 3.94 1.46 4.99
N ASP A 270 4.72 0.76 5.81
CA ASP A 270 5.82 -0.10 5.38
C ASP A 270 5.57 -1.56 5.77
N ALA A 271 5.62 -2.43 4.77
CA ALA A 271 5.20 -3.82 4.87
C ALA A 271 5.92 -4.67 3.84
N TYR A 272 5.83 -5.99 3.99
CA TYR A 272 6.33 -6.93 3.01
C TYR A 272 5.39 -8.12 2.82
N VAL A 273 5.59 -8.87 1.73
CA VAL A 273 4.89 -10.13 1.47
C VAL A 273 5.89 -11.26 1.40
N LEU A 274 5.70 -12.24 2.27
CA LEU A 274 6.39 -13.53 2.26
C LEU A 274 5.38 -14.66 2.48
N GLU A 275 5.20 -15.13 3.71
CA GLU A 275 4.26 -16.19 4.05
C GLU A 275 2.84 -15.67 4.31
N TRP A 276 2.77 -14.37 4.54
CA TRP A 276 1.60 -13.54 4.77
C TRP A 276 1.98 -12.07 4.45
N ARG A 277 1.00 -11.16 4.41
CA ARG A 277 1.23 -9.73 4.22
C ARG A 277 1.60 -9.05 5.53
N LEU A 278 2.88 -9.05 5.89
CA LEU A 278 3.38 -8.62 7.20
C LEU A 278 3.71 -7.14 7.20
N GLY A 279 3.53 -6.48 8.35
CA GLY A 279 4.08 -5.15 8.56
C GLY A 279 5.53 -5.26 9.02
N ASP A 280 6.29 -4.21 8.78
CA ASP A 280 7.69 -4.12 9.18
C ASP A 280 7.84 -4.02 10.71
N ALA A 281 9.04 -4.30 11.20
CA ALA A 281 9.32 -4.28 12.61
C ALA A 281 9.11 -2.89 13.21
N GLY A 282 8.39 -2.84 14.34
CA GLY A 282 8.15 -1.60 15.08
C GLY A 282 6.66 -1.27 15.19
N LYS A 283 6.32 0.01 15.05
CA LYS A 283 4.95 0.51 15.14
C LYS A 283 4.71 1.49 14.01
N ASP A 284 3.59 1.28 13.32
CA ASP A 284 3.10 2.15 12.25
C ASP A 284 2.41 3.41 12.81
N MET A 285 2.10 4.39 11.95
CA MET A 285 1.56 5.70 12.34
C MET A 285 0.06 5.71 12.67
N PHE A 286 -0.60 4.55 12.68
CA PHE A 286 -2.02 4.43 12.99
C PHE A 286 -2.32 3.25 13.92
N GLY A 287 -3.45 3.33 14.62
CA GLY A 287 -3.98 2.24 15.44
C GLY A 287 -5.50 2.27 15.48
N GLY A 288 -6.11 1.12 15.79
CA GLY A 288 -7.55 1.06 16.03
C GLY A 288 -7.92 1.92 17.24
N ASN A 289 -9.01 2.68 17.12
CA ASN A 289 -9.51 3.58 18.15
C ASN A 289 -10.59 2.91 19.01
N ALA A 290 -10.81 1.59 18.90
CA ALA A 290 -11.79 0.88 19.72
C ALA A 290 -11.12 0.00 20.77
N ASP A 291 -11.63 0.04 22.00
CA ASP A 291 -11.26 -0.89 23.05
C ASP A 291 -11.67 -2.32 22.67
N GLY A 292 -10.75 -3.27 22.82
CA GLY A 292 -10.96 -4.64 22.35
C GLY A 292 -12.02 -5.45 23.11
N LYS A 293 -12.49 -4.97 24.27
CA LYS A 293 -13.50 -5.66 25.10
C LYS A 293 -14.86 -4.99 25.05
N THR A 294 -14.86 -3.67 25.18
CA THR A 294 -16.08 -2.85 25.31
C THR A 294 -16.52 -2.24 23.98
N HIS A 295 -15.63 -2.22 22.99
CA HIS A 295 -15.78 -1.51 21.72
C HIS A 295 -15.99 0.02 21.86
N GLN A 296 -15.76 0.56 23.06
CA GLN A 296 -15.78 2.01 23.28
C GLN A 296 -14.59 2.68 22.58
N PRO A 297 -14.73 3.92 22.10
CA PRO A 297 -13.61 4.68 21.58
C PRO A 297 -12.54 4.86 22.66
N LEU A 298 -11.26 4.84 22.26
CA LEU A 298 -10.12 5.14 23.12
C LEU A 298 -9.86 6.65 23.18
N PHE A 299 -10.13 7.34 22.08
CA PHE A 299 -9.94 8.77 21.90
C PHE A 299 -11.14 9.41 21.20
N MET A 300 -11.34 10.71 21.45
CA MET A 300 -12.33 11.57 20.82
C MET A 300 -11.70 12.90 20.39
N PHE A 301 -12.42 13.70 19.60
CA PHE A 301 -11.95 15.04 19.25
C PHE A 301 -11.90 15.94 20.48
N ASP A 302 -10.85 16.76 20.57
CA ASP A 302 -10.71 17.82 21.56
C ASP A 302 -11.68 18.96 21.22
N GLU A 303 -12.81 19.00 21.92
CA GLU A 303 -13.85 20.01 21.72
C GLU A 303 -13.32 21.44 21.88
N LYS A 304 -12.30 21.66 22.73
CA LYS A 304 -11.73 23.00 22.92
C LYS A 304 -10.95 23.48 21.69
N LYS A 305 -10.36 22.56 20.95
CA LYS A 305 -9.60 22.86 19.72
C LYS A 305 -10.47 22.85 18.48
N MET A 306 -11.35 21.84 18.38
CA MET A 306 -12.14 21.58 17.18
C MET A 306 -13.50 22.28 17.20
N GLY A 307 -13.99 22.68 18.38
CA GLY A 307 -15.36 23.17 18.58
C GLY A 307 -16.42 22.07 18.53
N PHE A 308 -16.00 20.80 18.44
CA PHE A 308 -16.86 19.62 18.47
C PHE A 308 -16.10 18.41 19.01
N LYS A 309 -16.82 17.48 19.64
CA LYS A 309 -16.31 16.21 20.17
C LYS A 309 -16.54 15.00 19.27
N SER A 310 -17.52 15.11 18.37
CA SER A 310 -17.97 14.10 17.42
C SER A 310 -18.35 14.76 16.10
N ILE A 311 -18.44 13.95 15.06
CA ILE A 311 -19.06 14.31 13.79
C ILE A 311 -20.38 13.54 13.61
N THR A 312 -21.12 13.82 12.53
CA THR A 312 -22.38 13.13 12.19
C THR A 312 -22.30 12.51 10.80
N ALA A 313 -23.24 11.67 10.39
CA ALA A 313 -23.22 11.04 9.05
C ALA A 313 -23.17 12.05 7.89
N ASP A 314 -23.80 13.22 8.06
CA ASP A 314 -23.75 14.32 7.09
C ASP A 314 -22.43 15.12 7.16
N SER A 315 -21.44 14.67 7.94
CA SER A 315 -20.17 15.37 8.10
C SER A 315 -19.32 15.41 6.85
N GLN A 316 -19.66 14.66 5.79
CA GLN A 316 -19.09 14.90 4.45
C GLN A 316 -19.44 16.30 3.91
N ALA A 317 -20.49 16.96 4.45
CA ALA A 317 -20.78 18.37 4.20
C ALA A 317 -19.87 19.33 5.00
N ARG A 318 -19.14 18.82 6.02
CA ARG A 318 -18.15 19.59 6.79
C ARG A 318 -16.85 19.59 6.02
N LYS A 319 -16.57 20.72 5.37
CA LYS A 319 -15.26 21.03 4.78
C LYS A 319 -14.20 20.98 5.90
N GLY A 320 -13.18 20.13 5.79
CA GLY A 320 -12.05 20.16 6.73
C GLY A 320 -11.33 18.83 6.95
N ASN A 321 -10.32 18.88 7.83
CA ASN A 321 -9.45 17.76 8.17
C ASN A 321 -10.07 16.93 9.31
N LEU A 322 -10.80 15.85 9.00
CA LEU A 322 -11.53 15.03 9.97
C LEU A 322 -10.71 13.85 10.53
N PHE A 323 -9.39 13.92 10.41
CA PHE A 323 -8.50 12.92 11.01
C PHE A 323 -8.44 13.09 12.53
N LEU A 324 -8.46 11.98 13.26
CA LEU A 324 -8.16 11.97 14.68
C LEU A 324 -6.65 11.79 14.87
N VAL A 325 -5.95 12.89 15.12
CA VAL A 325 -4.49 12.94 15.25
C VAL A 325 -4.14 13.19 16.72
N LYS A 326 -3.44 12.23 17.31
CA LYS A 326 -3.17 12.16 18.75
C LYS A 326 -2.45 13.40 19.28
N GLU A 327 -1.50 13.94 18.53
CA GLU A 327 -0.70 15.10 18.95
C GLU A 327 -1.38 16.44 18.66
N GLU A 328 -2.40 16.46 17.82
CA GLU A 328 -3.01 17.69 17.30
C GLU A 328 -4.38 17.95 17.92
N ASN A 329 -5.31 17.00 17.78
CA ASN A 329 -6.73 17.25 17.99
C ASN A 329 -7.48 16.14 18.75
N ALA A 330 -6.79 15.15 19.30
CA ALA A 330 -7.40 14.08 20.08
C ALA A 330 -7.18 14.24 21.59
N VAL A 331 -8.17 13.80 22.37
CA VAL A 331 -8.09 13.62 23.83
C VAL A 331 -8.61 12.22 24.21
N PRO A 332 -8.25 11.66 25.38
CA PRO A 332 -8.83 10.41 25.86
C PRO A 332 -10.36 10.47 25.83
N PHE A 333 -10.99 9.36 25.45
CA PHE A 333 -12.44 9.27 25.38
C PHE A 333 -13.09 9.48 26.76
N ASP A 334 -14.06 10.40 26.83
CA ASP A 334 -14.90 10.62 28.01
C ASP A 334 -16.30 9.98 27.79
N PRO A 335 -16.64 8.88 28.49
CA PRO A 335 -17.95 8.25 28.36
C PRO A 335 -19.10 9.16 28.85
N ASN A 336 -18.81 10.16 29.68
CA ASN A 336 -19.80 11.07 30.26
C ASN A 336 -19.93 12.38 29.47
N ALA A 337 -19.32 12.48 28.29
CA ALA A 337 -19.35 13.69 27.48
C ALA A 337 -20.77 14.04 26.96
N GLY A 338 -21.80 13.22 27.20
CA GLY A 338 -23.17 13.46 26.72
C GLY A 338 -23.33 13.11 25.24
N TRP A 339 -23.04 11.86 24.90
CA TRP A 339 -23.16 11.28 23.56
C TRP A 339 -24.62 11.16 23.12
N LYS A 340 -24.86 11.42 21.84
CA LYS A 340 -26.17 11.34 21.19
C LYS A 340 -26.15 10.28 20.11
N GLU A 341 -27.28 9.60 19.92
CA GLU A 341 -27.42 8.63 18.84
C GLU A 341 -27.01 9.29 17.50
N GLY A 342 -26.14 8.60 16.76
CA GLY A 342 -25.59 9.10 15.50
C GLY A 342 -24.27 9.87 15.60
N ASP A 343 -23.77 10.13 16.82
CA ASP A 343 -22.41 10.64 17.00
C ASP A 343 -21.39 9.66 16.40
N LEU A 344 -20.44 10.20 15.64
CA LEU A 344 -19.38 9.47 14.98
C LEU A 344 -18.01 9.92 15.48
N ILE A 345 -17.12 8.95 15.67
CA ILE A 345 -15.69 9.14 15.96
C ILE A 345 -14.90 8.27 14.98
N PRO A 346 -13.76 8.73 14.42
CA PRO A 346 -12.93 7.89 13.57
C PRO A 346 -12.55 6.56 14.24
N ASP A 347 -12.66 5.45 13.50
CA ASP A 347 -12.27 4.11 13.97
C ASP A 347 -10.75 3.94 14.05
N TYR A 348 -9.99 4.90 13.51
CA TYR A 348 -8.54 4.97 13.62
C TYR A 348 -8.11 6.25 14.31
N ILE A 349 -7.06 6.11 15.12
CA ILE A 349 -6.24 7.22 15.59
C ILE A 349 -4.89 7.19 14.90
N ILE A 350 -4.36 8.36 14.58
CA ILE A 350 -3.11 8.54 13.85
C ILE A 350 -2.12 9.29 14.76
N SER A 351 -0.86 8.90 14.70
CA SER A 351 0.22 9.51 15.48
C SER A 351 1.56 9.34 14.78
N ARG A 352 2.20 10.47 14.43
CA ARG A 352 3.59 10.44 13.93
C ARG A 352 4.55 10.01 15.02
N THR A 353 4.37 10.51 16.24
CA THR A 353 5.33 10.31 17.33
C THR A 353 5.30 8.89 17.89
N ASP A 354 4.20 8.17 17.70
CA ASP A 354 4.11 6.76 18.07
C ASP A 354 4.82 5.84 17.04
N ALA A 355 5.03 6.30 15.81
CA ALA A 355 5.66 5.53 14.75
C ALA A 355 7.16 5.34 15.02
N LYS A 356 7.67 4.12 14.85
CA LYS A 356 9.06 3.76 15.15
C LYS A 356 9.47 2.43 14.51
N GLY A 357 10.78 2.20 14.41
CA GLY A 357 11.34 1.00 13.76
C GLY A 357 11.27 1.11 12.25
N SER A 358 11.50 0.00 11.54
CA SER A 358 11.44 -0.02 10.08
C SER A 358 10.04 0.26 9.54
N ALA A 359 8.99 -0.05 10.32
CA ALA A 359 7.61 0.35 10.02
C ALA A 359 7.39 1.87 9.83
N ALA A 360 8.37 2.70 10.19
CA ALA A 360 8.31 4.16 10.11
C ALA A 360 9.33 4.76 9.12
N ASP A 361 10.00 3.96 8.30
CA ASP A 361 11.06 4.42 7.40
C ASP A 361 10.54 5.35 6.29
N ASN A 362 9.27 5.20 5.91
CA ASN A 362 8.69 5.89 4.77
C ASN A 362 7.93 7.18 5.12
N ASN A 363 8.25 8.23 4.37
CA ASN A 363 7.53 9.50 4.44
C ASN A 363 6.79 9.78 3.13
N ALA A 364 5.71 10.55 3.20
CA ALA A 364 5.02 10.99 2.00
C ALA A 364 4.38 12.36 2.20
N MET A 365 4.36 13.16 1.14
CA MET A 365 3.50 14.34 1.07
C MET A 365 2.49 14.15 -0.04
N ALA A 366 1.28 14.67 0.16
CA ALA A 366 0.22 14.54 -0.83
C ALA A 366 -0.63 15.80 -0.90
N ALA A 367 -1.28 15.98 -2.04
CA ALA A 367 -2.30 16.99 -2.23
C ALA A 367 -3.37 16.45 -3.17
N TRP A 368 -4.63 16.78 -2.89
CA TRP A 368 -5.73 16.52 -3.81
C TRP A 368 -6.25 17.83 -4.37
N LYS A 369 -6.30 17.94 -5.69
CA LYS A 369 -6.75 19.14 -6.41
C LYS A 369 -7.39 18.74 -7.72
N ASP A 370 -8.51 19.37 -8.06
CA ASP A 370 -9.20 19.20 -9.34
C ASP A 370 -9.49 17.72 -9.70
N GLY A 371 -9.90 16.92 -8.69
CA GLY A 371 -10.21 15.51 -8.89
C GLY A 371 -8.99 14.60 -9.04
N LYS A 372 -7.79 15.07 -8.67
CA LYS A 372 -6.54 14.30 -8.78
C LYS A 372 -5.78 14.28 -7.47
N TRP A 373 -5.26 13.12 -7.14
CA TRP A 373 -4.20 12.99 -6.14
C TRP A 373 -2.85 13.24 -6.79
N THR A 374 -1.99 13.98 -6.09
CA THR A 374 -0.54 13.99 -6.29
C THR A 374 0.09 13.50 -4.99
N VAL A 375 0.86 12.42 -5.04
CA VAL A 375 1.56 11.85 -3.89
C VAL A 375 3.05 11.79 -4.20
N VAL A 376 3.90 12.27 -3.28
CA VAL A 376 5.36 12.11 -3.34
C VAL A 376 5.79 11.25 -2.17
N LEU A 377 6.11 9.99 -2.46
CA LEU A 377 6.72 9.05 -1.53
C LEU A 377 8.22 9.33 -1.43
N THR A 378 8.76 9.30 -0.21
CA THR A 378 10.19 9.38 0.11
C THR A 378 10.59 8.10 0.84
N ARG A 379 11.44 7.30 0.19
CA ARG A 379 11.98 6.03 0.70
C ARG A 379 13.49 6.17 0.89
N PRO A 380 14.03 6.01 2.11
CA PRO A 380 15.48 6.03 2.31
C PRO A 380 16.20 4.97 1.44
N LEU A 381 17.38 5.30 0.93
CA LEU A 381 18.28 4.37 0.27
C LEU A 381 19.13 3.63 1.31
N GLY A 382 19.60 2.44 0.96
CA GLY A 382 20.55 1.71 1.79
C GLY A 382 19.98 1.16 3.10
N LEU A 383 18.65 1.02 3.22
CA LEU A 383 18.05 0.30 4.36
C LEU A 383 18.56 -1.15 4.39
N THR A 384 18.89 -1.61 5.60
CA THR A 384 19.49 -2.92 5.87
C THR A 384 18.61 -3.79 6.78
N ASN A 385 17.39 -3.36 7.09
CA ASN A 385 16.47 -4.16 7.87
C ASN A 385 16.08 -5.43 7.08
N ALA A 386 15.78 -6.52 7.79
CA ALA A 386 15.52 -7.81 7.17
C ALA A 386 14.15 -7.91 6.47
N ASP A 387 13.30 -6.91 6.66
CA ASP A 387 11.95 -6.72 6.12
C ASP A 387 11.91 -5.74 4.93
N ASP A 388 13.02 -5.07 4.63
CA ASP A 388 13.14 -4.08 3.56
C ASP A 388 13.89 -4.59 2.33
N LYS A 389 13.53 -4.08 1.15
CA LYS A 389 14.42 -4.18 -0.01
C LYS A 389 15.46 -3.08 0.01
N THR A 390 16.74 -3.47 -0.05
CA THR A 390 17.84 -2.52 -0.13
C THR A 390 17.89 -1.86 -1.51
N LEU A 391 17.53 -0.58 -1.54
CA LEU A 391 17.63 0.27 -2.72
C LEU A 391 19.00 0.97 -2.80
N ARG A 392 19.63 0.96 -3.98
CA ARG A 392 20.94 1.58 -4.23
C ARG A 392 21.03 2.20 -5.61
N ALA A 393 21.84 3.25 -5.72
CA ALA A 393 22.21 3.83 -7.00
C ALA A 393 22.86 2.77 -7.93
N GLY A 394 22.54 2.83 -9.21
CA GLY A 394 22.88 1.85 -10.24
C GLY A 394 21.99 0.58 -10.23
N GLY A 395 21.12 0.41 -9.22
CA GLY A 395 20.23 -0.75 -9.11
C GLY A 395 19.06 -0.71 -10.10
N VAL A 396 18.55 -1.90 -10.44
CA VAL A 396 17.31 -2.10 -11.18
C VAL A 396 16.42 -3.05 -10.39
N TYR A 397 15.15 -2.71 -10.28
CA TYR A 397 14.15 -3.38 -9.47
C TYR A 397 12.92 -3.69 -10.29
N ASN A 398 12.25 -4.81 -10.01
CA ASN A 398 10.94 -5.11 -10.55
C ASN A 398 9.89 -4.49 -9.63
N VAL A 399 8.92 -3.78 -10.21
CA VAL A 399 7.90 -3.05 -9.46
C VAL A 399 6.50 -3.30 -10.01
N GLY A 400 5.52 -3.33 -9.11
CA GLY A 400 4.10 -3.31 -9.46
C GLY A 400 3.40 -2.18 -8.72
N PHE A 401 2.37 -1.61 -9.34
CA PHE A 401 1.61 -0.51 -8.79
C PHE A 401 0.16 -0.91 -8.53
N ALA A 402 -0.44 -0.33 -7.49
CA ALA A 402 -1.85 -0.52 -7.19
C ALA A 402 -2.50 0.78 -6.68
N ILE A 403 -3.73 1.03 -7.14
CA ILE A 403 -4.59 2.10 -6.66
C ILE A 403 -5.85 1.50 -6.06
N HIS A 404 -6.10 1.79 -4.78
CA HIS A 404 -7.44 1.69 -4.21
C HIS A 404 -8.07 3.07 -4.27
N ASP A 405 -9.21 3.15 -4.94
CA ASP A 405 -10.01 4.36 -5.13
C ASP A 405 -11.47 3.89 -5.25
N ASP A 406 -12.42 4.78 -5.03
CA ASP A 406 -13.86 4.51 -5.03
C ASP A 406 -14.35 3.77 -3.76
N ASN A 407 -13.82 4.13 -2.58
CA ASN A 407 -14.18 3.57 -1.27
C ASN A 407 -14.07 2.04 -1.23
N ILE A 408 -12.98 1.50 -1.78
CA ILE A 408 -12.79 0.06 -1.97
C ILE A 408 -11.54 -0.48 -1.29
N THR A 409 -11.55 -1.78 -1.01
CA THR A 409 -10.40 -2.47 -0.41
C THR A 409 -10.14 -3.82 -1.08
N THR A 410 -9.18 -4.56 -0.51
CA THR A 410 -8.82 -5.93 -0.90
C THR A 410 -8.74 -6.09 -2.41
N ARG A 411 -9.52 -6.98 -3.05
CA ARG A 411 -9.43 -7.29 -4.48
C ARG A 411 -9.89 -6.16 -5.42
N GLY A 412 -10.59 -5.14 -4.90
CA GLY A 412 -11.25 -4.15 -5.74
C GLY A 412 -10.36 -3.00 -6.24
N HIS A 413 -9.04 -3.17 -6.24
CA HIS A 413 -8.09 -2.17 -6.73
C HIS A 413 -7.78 -2.35 -8.20
N GLN A 414 -7.24 -1.32 -8.82
CA GLN A 414 -6.56 -1.45 -10.10
C GLN A 414 -5.07 -1.75 -9.88
N VAL A 415 -4.49 -2.60 -10.75
CA VAL A 415 -3.10 -3.04 -10.70
C VAL A 415 -2.41 -2.85 -12.04
N SER A 416 -1.10 -2.63 -12.04
CA SER A 416 -0.29 -2.65 -13.26
C SER A 416 0.24 -4.05 -13.54
N PHE A 417 0.56 -4.35 -14.79
CA PHE A 417 1.59 -5.35 -15.07
C PHE A 417 2.95 -4.89 -14.49
N VAL A 418 3.87 -5.84 -14.31
CA VAL A 418 5.20 -5.56 -13.77
C VAL A 418 5.96 -4.58 -14.66
N LYS A 419 6.71 -3.67 -14.02
CA LYS A 419 7.60 -2.70 -14.66
C LYS A 419 8.98 -2.77 -14.03
N THR A 420 9.96 -2.18 -14.69
CA THR A 420 11.33 -2.03 -14.18
C THR A 420 11.58 -0.59 -13.73
N LEU A 421 12.14 -0.44 -12.52
CA LEU A 421 12.56 0.84 -11.94
C LEU A 421 14.09 0.86 -11.81
N GLY A 422 14.75 1.78 -12.49
CA GLY A 422 16.20 1.96 -12.44
C GLY A 422 16.61 3.21 -11.67
N LEU A 423 17.49 3.06 -10.68
CA LEU A 423 18.05 4.19 -9.91
C LEU A 423 19.36 4.66 -10.52
N GLY A 424 19.32 5.41 -11.62
CA GLY A 424 20.54 5.76 -12.37
C GLY A 424 21.18 4.55 -13.07
N ALA A 425 20.38 3.54 -13.38
CA ALA A 425 20.79 2.38 -14.16
C ALA A 425 21.23 2.79 -15.58
N LYS A 426 22.20 2.06 -16.14
CA LYS A 426 22.68 2.27 -17.52
C LYS A 426 21.86 1.51 -18.56
N GLN A 427 21.22 0.42 -18.15
CA GLN A 427 20.36 -0.38 -19.01
C GLN A 427 19.00 0.29 -19.21
N LYS A 428 18.33 -0.05 -20.32
CA LYS A 428 16.97 0.41 -20.58
C LYS A 428 16.01 -0.21 -19.55
N VAL A 429 15.22 0.65 -18.92
CA VAL A 429 14.16 0.30 -17.96
C VAL A 429 12.89 1.09 -18.28
N ASP A 430 11.76 0.68 -17.73
CA ASP A 430 10.47 1.35 -17.94
C ASP A 430 10.41 2.72 -17.24
N ILE A 431 10.96 2.79 -16.01
CA ILE A 431 10.98 3.99 -15.18
C ILE A 431 12.43 4.27 -14.79
N GLN A 432 12.99 5.34 -15.36
CA GLN A 432 14.34 5.79 -15.02
C GLN A 432 14.28 6.91 -13.98
N ALA A 433 14.79 6.66 -12.78
CA ALA A 433 14.92 7.70 -11.77
C ALA A 433 16.04 8.67 -12.11
N VAL A 434 15.74 9.97 -12.02
CA VAL A 434 16.70 11.05 -12.26
C VAL A 434 17.49 11.34 -10.99
N LYS A 435 18.82 11.34 -11.09
CA LYS A 435 19.68 11.73 -9.97
C LYS A 435 19.55 13.22 -9.69
N LEU A 436 19.20 13.58 -8.47
CA LEU A 436 19.18 14.96 -7.99
C LEU A 436 20.60 15.44 -7.63
N PRO A 437 20.85 16.76 -7.64
CA PRO A 437 22.15 17.34 -7.32
C PRO A 437 22.72 16.92 -5.96
#